data_AF-A0A832GT22-F1
#
_entry.id   AF-A0A832GT22-F1
#
_cell.length_a   1.000
_cell.length_b   1.000
_cell.length_c   1.000
_cell.angle_alpha   90.00
_cell.angle_beta   90.00
_cell.angle_gamma   90.00
#
_symmetry.space_group_name_H-M   'P 1'
#
loop_
_entity.id
_entity.type
_entity.pdbx_description
1 polymer ?
#
loop_
_entity_poly.entity_id
_entity_poly.type
_entity_poly.pdbx_seq_one_letter_code
_entity_poly.pdbx_strand_id
1 'polypeptide(L)'
;MKNIIYLFLIFLFLPVLNLFSQTTCNEQDVLEIDRIKQEIETSLISATSREIKLRTGEKLFVFYLNGNLIKLSVFDEENSVSAELFFKDGFIRHISEEIPDIETMASNRYYFKDDKLICFQDSMGKDCNNSDLYKAAEKLWLERINKYLHAIQ
;
A
#
# COMPACT_ATOMS: atom_id res chain seq x y z
N MET A 1 -5.07 72.25 -8.84
CA MET A 1 -4.85 71.42 -10.05
C MET A 1 -4.60 69.99 -9.60
N LYS A 2 -5.33 69.06 -10.21
CA LYS A 2 -5.26 67.62 -9.98
C LYS A 2 -3.87 67.10 -10.37
N ASN A 3 -3.31 66.17 -9.59
CA ASN A 3 -2.59 65.03 -10.13
C ASN A 3 -2.76 63.83 -9.19
N ILE A 4 -2.85 62.69 -9.85
CA ILE A 4 -3.58 61.47 -9.48
C ILE A 4 -2.54 60.36 -9.52
N ILE A 5 -2.51 59.53 -8.45
CA ILE A 5 -2.16 58.08 -8.42
C ILE A 5 -0.67 57.78 -8.76
N TYR A 6 0.10 56.94 -8.04
CA TYR A 6 -0.11 55.52 -7.77
C TYR A 6 0.50 55.07 -6.45
N LEU A 7 -0.36 54.42 -5.66
CA LEU A 7 -0.05 53.40 -4.66
C LEU A 7 1.03 52.45 -5.22
N PHE A 8 2.19 52.40 -4.58
CA PHE A 8 3.07 51.22 -4.63
C PHE A 8 3.13 50.63 -3.23
N LEU A 9 1.98 50.10 -2.81
CA LEU A 9 1.94 49.03 -1.82
C LEU A 9 2.53 47.80 -2.51
N ILE A 10 3.86 47.66 -2.44
CA ILE A 10 4.51 46.37 -2.67
C ILE A 10 4.10 45.53 -1.48
N PHE A 11 2.92 44.93 -1.58
CA PHE A 11 2.64 43.70 -0.86
C PHE A 11 3.76 42.74 -1.25
N LEU A 12 4.69 42.53 -0.31
CA LEU A 12 5.47 41.31 -0.24
C LEU A 12 4.49 40.17 0.05
N PHE A 13 3.67 39.82 -0.96
CA PHE A 13 3.27 38.43 -1.14
C PHE A 13 4.56 37.71 -1.51
N LEU A 14 5.35 37.35 -0.49
CA LEU A 14 6.12 36.13 -0.58
C LEU A 14 5.10 35.09 -1.03
N PRO A 15 5.27 34.48 -2.22
CA PRO A 15 4.58 33.23 -2.42
C PRO A 15 5.19 32.35 -1.34
N VAL A 16 4.43 32.16 -0.26
CA VAL A 16 4.46 30.87 0.42
C VAL A 16 3.98 29.92 -0.67
N LEU A 17 4.90 29.57 -1.56
CA LEU A 17 4.94 28.29 -2.24
C LEU A 17 4.96 27.32 -1.08
N ASN A 18 3.76 27.08 -0.56
CA ASN A 18 3.42 25.85 0.05
C ASN A 18 3.89 24.80 -0.95
N LEU A 19 5.10 24.30 -0.71
CA LEU A 19 5.64 23.05 -1.17
C LEU A 19 4.78 21.89 -0.63
N PHE A 20 3.46 22.00 -0.74
CA PHE A 20 2.60 20.84 -0.75
C PHE A 20 2.84 20.18 -2.09
N SER A 21 3.94 19.42 -2.16
CA SER A 21 3.89 18.16 -2.88
C SER A 21 2.61 17.49 -2.39
N GLN A 22 1.57 17.46 -3.22
CA GLN A 22 0.36 16.70 -2.93
C GLN A 22 0.83 15.25 -2.84
N THR A 23 1.09 14.78 -1.63
CA THR A 23 1.26 13.36 -1.39
C THR A 23 -0.11 12.73 -1.58
N THR A 24 -0.17 11.72 -2.44
CA THR A 24 -1.32 10.83 -2.56
C THR A 24 -1.56 10.08 -1.25
N CYS A 25 -0.48 9.85 -0.48
CA CYS A 25 -0.55 9.23 0.84
C CYS A 25 -1.08 10.21 1.91
N ASN A 26 -2.28 9.95 2.42
CA ASN A 26 -2.79 10.57 3.64
C ASN A 26 -2.19 9.87 4.87
N GLU A 27 -1.43 10.61 5.68
CA GLU A 27 -0.78 10.07 6.89
C GLU A 27 -1.75 9.42 7.87
N GLN A 28 -2.96 9.97 8.02
CA GLN A 28 -3.96 9.42 8.94
C GLN A 28 -4.46 8.05 8.49
N ASP A 29 -4.74 7.89 7.19
CA ASP A 29 -5.18 6.61 6.64
C ASP A 29 -4.05 5.57 6.70
N VAL A 30 -2.80 5.97 6.42
CA VAL A 30 -1.62 5.11 6.53
C VAL A 30 -1.43 4.61 7.97
N LEU A 31 -1.50 5.52 8.95
CA LEU A 31 -1.38 5.17 10.37
C LEU A 31 -2.50 4.23 10.84
N GLU A 32 -3.73 4.43 10.37
CA GLU A 32 -4.84 3.54 10.67
C GLU A 32 -4.57 2.12 10.13
N ILE A 33 -4.13 2.01 8.89
CA ILE A 33 -3.82 0.73 8.25
C ILE A 33 -2.63 0.04 8.92
N ASP A 34 -1.57 0.77 9.26
CA ASP A 34 -0.43 0.22 9.98
C ASP A 34 -0.84 -0.30 11.37
N ARG A 35 -1.76 0.39 12.06
CA ARG A 35 -2.33 -0.10 13.31
C ARG A 35 -3.11 -1.40 13.10
N ILE A 36 -3.90 -1.50 12.03
CA ILE A 36 -4.64 -2.73 11.68
C ILE A 36 -3.66 -3.87 11.36
N LYS A 37 -2.59 -3.59 10.61
CA LYS A 37 -1.54 -4.57 10.32
C LYS A 37 -0.95 -5.12 11.63
N GLN A 38 -0.55 -4.25 12.55
CA GLN A 38 0.01 -4.66 13.85
C GLN A 38 -0.98 -5.49 14.68
N GLU A 39 -2.27 -5.12 14.67
CA GLU A 39 -3.34 -5.89 15.34
C GLU A 39 -3.44 -7.31 14.75
N ILE A 40 -3.41 -7.44 13.43
CA ILE A 40 -3.44 -8.73 12.73
C ILE A 40 -2.19 -9.54 13.05
N GLU A 41 -0.99 -8.96 12.95
CA GLU A 41 0.28 -9.63 13.23
C GLU A 41 0.33 -10.17 14.67
N THR A 42 -0.15 -9.39 15.63
CA THR A 42 -0.25 -9.81 17.04
C THR A 42 -1.23 -10.98 17.19
N SER A 43 -2.30 -10.98 16.40
CA SER A 43 -3.34 -12.02 16.46
C SER A 43 -2.96 -13.32 15.75
N LEU A 44 -1.89 -13.33 14.94
CA LEU A 44 -1.44 -14.52 14.20
C LEU A 44 -1.13 -15.71 15.10
N ILE A 45 -0.72 -15.49 16.35
CA ILE A 45 -0.46 -16.57 17.31
C ILE A 45 -1.70 -17.42 17.61
N SER A 46 -2.89 -16.85 17.46
CA SER A 46 -4.18 -17.52 17.65
C SER A 46 -4.86 -17.88 16.34
N ALA A 47 -4.22 -17.61 15.20
CA ALA A 47 -4.77 -17.89 13.90
C ALA A 47 -4.54 -19.35 13.50
N THR A 48 -5.52 -19.92 12.81
CA THR A 48 -5.32 -21.17 12.07
C THR A 48 -4.63 -20.86 10.74
N SER A 49 -3.74 -21.73 10.28
CA SER A 49 -3.02 -21.54 9.02
C SER A 49 -3.11 -22.75 8.10
N ARG A 50 -2.98 -22.50 6.80
CA ARG A 50 -2.92 -23.53 5.75
C ARG A 50 -1.93 -23.10 4.68
N GLU A 51 -1.12 -24.06 4.20
CA GLU A 51 -0.29 -23.88 3.01
C GLU A 51 -1.00 -24.45 1.77
N ILE A 52 -0.90 -23.73 0.65
CA ILE A 52 -1.40 -24.11 -0.66
C ILE A 52 -0.29 -23.88 -1.69
N LYS A 53 0.08 -24.94 -2.41
CA LYS A 53 1.02 -24.83 -3.52
C LYS A 53 0.25 -24.50 -4.81
N LEU A 54 0.52 -23.35 -5.41
CA LEU A 54 -0.13 -22.93 -6.65
C LEU A 54 0.51 -23.64 -7.86
N ARG A 55 -0.25 -23.77 -8.95
CA ARG A 55 0.24 -24.36 -10.22
C ARG A 55 1.38 -23.57 -10.85
N THR A 56 1.46 -22.29 -10.50
CA THR A 56 2.49 -21.33 -10.91
C THR A 56 3.82 -21.52 -10.18
N GLY A 57 3.89 -22.38 -9.15
CA GLY A 57 5.10 -22.59 -8.35
C GLY A 57 5.10 -21.82 -7.02
N GLU A 58 4.33 -20.74 -6.92
CA GLU A 58 4.14 -19.95 -5.69
C GLU A 58 3.62 -20.82 -4.52
N LYS A 59 4.11 -20.53 -3.32
CA LYS A 59 3.60 -21.04 -2.04
C LYS A 59 2.72 -19.97 -1.40
N LEU A 60 1.46 -20.30 -1.16
CA LEU A 60 0.48 -19.44 -0.52
C LEU A 60 0.20 -19.95 0.91
N PHE A 61 0.53 -19.15 1.92
CA PHE A 61 0.15 -19.37 3.31
C PHE A 61 -1.06 -18.51 3.66
N VAL A 62 -2.09 -19.15 4.15
CA VAL A 62 -3.40 -18.54 4.42
C VAL A 62 -3.66 -18.58 5.91
N PHE A 63 -4.03 -17.45 6.50
CA PHE A 63 -4.27 -17.32 7.94
C PHE A 63 -5.71 -16.88 8.22
N TYR A 64 -6.38 -17.63 9.08
CA TYR A 64 -7.76 -17.37 9.51
C TYR A 64 -7.87 -17.18 11.02
N LEU A 65 -8.65 -16.19 11.43
CA LEU A 65 -9.02 -15.96 12.84
C LEU A 65 -10.54 -15.90 12.95
N ASN A 66 -11.12 -16.71 13.84
CA ASN A 66 -12.57 -16.82 14.03
C ASN A 66 -13.34 -17.07 12.72
N GLY A 67 -12.76 -17.86 11.81
CA GLY A 67 -13.33 -18.17 10.49
C GLY A 67 -13.13 -17.09 9.42
N ASN A 68 -12.55 -15.94 9.75
CA ASN A 68 -12.31 -14.86 8.80
C ASN A 68 -10.87 -14.88 8.29
N LEU A 69 -10.67 -14.65 6.98
CA LEU A 69 -9.35 -14.43 6.39
C LEU A 69 -8.74 -13.15 6.96
N ILE A 70 -7.53 -13.23 7.52
CA ILE A 70 -6.84 -12.08 8.09
C ILE A 70 -5.48 -11.79 7.42
N LYS A 71 -4.82 -12.81 6.86
CA LYS A 71 -3.54 -12.65 6.18
C LYS A 71 -3.34 -13.68 5.08
N LEU A 72 -2.71 -13.27 4.00
CA LEU A 72 -2.05 -14.14 3.03
C LEU A 72 -0.56 -13.81 3.00
N SER A 73 0.30 -14.82 2.99
CA SER A 73 1.72 -14.67 2.65
C SER A 73 2.02 -15.51 1.41
N VAL A 74 2.65 -14.90 0.43
CA VAL A 74 3.00 -15.50 -0.85
C VAL A 74 4.50 -15.51 -0.99
N PHE A 75 5.06 -16.67 -1.34
CA PHE A 75 6.48 -16.83 -1.65
C PHE A 75 6.63 -17.46 -3.03
N ASP A 76 7.34 -16.76 -3.91
CA ASP A 76 7.76 -17.25 -5.22
C ASP A 76 9.28 -17.29 -5.24
N GLU A 77 9.85 -18.48 -5.04
CA GLU A 77 11.30 -18.66 -5.02
C GLU A 77 11.95 -18.39 -6.39
N GLU A 78 11.23 -18.67 -7.50
CA GLU A 78 11.79 -18.53 -8.85
C GLU A 78 11.89 -17.06 -9.25
N ASN A 79 10.85 -16.28 -8.94
CA ASN A 79 10.83 -14.84 -9.20
C ASN A 79 11.33 -14.02 -8.01
N SER A 80 11.79 -14.69 -6.96
CA SER A 80 12.22 -14.15 -5.68
C SER A 80 11.18 -13.22 -5.02
N VAL A 81 9.90 -13.33 -5.35
CA VAL A 81 8.85 -12.45 -4.82
C VAL A 81 8.40 -12.94 -3.45
N SER A 82 8.34 -12.04 -2.47
CA SER A 82 7.69 -12.27 -1.18
C SER A 82 6.64 -11.19 -0.97
N ALA A 83 5.37 -11.59 -0.80
CA ALA A 83 4.28 -10.66 -0.59
C ALA A 83 3.45 -11.02 0.64
N GLU A 84 3.06 -10.01 1.41
CA GLU A 84 2.17 -10.14 2.56
C GLU A 84 0.96 -9.25 2.37
N LEU A 85 -0.23 -9.85 2.46
CA LEU A 85 -1.51 -9.17 2.30
C LEU A 85 -2.28 -9.28 3.61
N PHE A 86 -2.77 -8.15 4.12
CA PHE A 86 -3.51 -8.07 5.38
C PHE A 86 -4.96 -7.68 5.13
N PHE A 87 -5.88 -8.41 5.77
CA PHE A 87 -7.31 -8.28 5.55
C PHE A 87 -8.04 -7.89 6.84
N LYS A 88 -9.01 -6.99 6.74
CA LYS A 88 -9.91 -6.62 7.83
C LYS A 88 -11.32 -6.47 7.28
N ASP A 89 -12.26 -7.18 7.91
CA ASP A 89 -13.69 -7.19 7.53
C ASP A 89 -13.92 -7.59 6.06
N GLY A 90 -13.09 -8.52 5.55
CA GLY A 90 -13.15 -9.02 4.18
C GLY A 90 -12.39 -8.16 3.14
N PHE A 91 -11.96 -6.95 3.51
CA PHE A 91 -11.24 -6.05 2.61
C PHE A 91 -9.74 -6.10 2.83
N ILE A 92 -8.98 -5.94 1.74
CA ILE A 92 -7.55 -5.75 1.83
C ILE A 92 -7.21 -4.36 2.40
N ARG A 93 -6.30 -4.32 3.37
CA ARG A 93 -5.85 -3.09 4.02
C ARG A 93 -4.41 -2.76 3.67
N HIS A 94 -3.53 -3.75 3.59
CA HIS A 94 -2.11 -3.52 3.37
C HIS A 94 -1.48 -4.64 2.53
N ILE A 95 -0.58 -4.27 1.63
CA ILE A 95 0.29 -5.17 0.88
C ILE A 95 1.73 -4.73 1.08
N SER A 96 2.58 -5.64 1.56
CA SER A 96 4.04 -5.51 1.50
C SER A 96 4.54 -6.45 0.42
N GLU A 97 5.35 -5.97 -0.52
CA GLU A 97 6.02 -6.83 -1.51
C GLU A 97 7.50 -6.53 -1.54
N GLU A 98 8.29 -7.56 -1.24
CA GLU A 98 9.73 -7.56 -1.43
C GLU A 98 10.03 -8.10 -2.83
N ILE A 99 10.63 -7.24 -3.66
CA ILE A 99 11.19 -7.62 -4.96
C ILE A 99 12.71 -7.58 -4.81
N PRO A 100 13.39 -8.72 -4.92
CA PRO A 100 14.84 -8.77 -4.93
C PRO A 100 15.29 -8.27 -6.28
N ASP A 101 15.74 -7.02 -6.31
CA ASP A 101 16.67 -6.58 -7.33
C ASP A 101 18.03 -6.25 -6.69
N ILE A 102 19.05 -6.59 -7.46
CA ILE A 102 20.45 -6.74 -7.07
C ILE A 102 20.93 -5.48 -6.34
N GLU A 103 21.38 -5.65 -5.08
CA GLU A 103 22.00 -4.67 -4.16
C GLU A 103 21.12 -4.04 -3.06
N THR A 104 19.78 -4.07 -3.12
CA THR A 104 18.96 -3.54 -2.02
C THR A 104 17.69 -4.36 -1.80
N MET A 105 17.48 -4.86 -0.57
CA MET A 105 16.20 -5.42 -0.12
C MET A 105 15.16 -4.29 -0.09
N ALA A 106 14.55 -3.99 -1.23
CA ALA A 106 13.54 -2.95 -1.37
C ALA A 106 12.13 -3.57 -1.26
N SER A 107 11.41 -3.27 -0.18
CA SER A 107 9.99 -3.64 -0.03
C SER A 107 9.09 -2.48 -0.42
N ASN A 108 8.28 -2.65 -1.46
CA ASN A 108 7.22 -1.70 -1.80
C ASN A 108 6.02 -1.91 -0.86
N ARG A 109 5.36 -0.81 -0.49
CA ARG A 109 4.19 -0.83 0.39
C ARG A 109 2.98 -0.22 -0.30
N TYR A 110 1.88 -0.96 -0.30
CA TYR A 110 0.63 -0.53 -0.91
C TYR A 110 -0.48 -0.59 0.14
N TYR A 111 -1.13 0.55 0.36
CA TYR A 111 -2.18 0.74 1.35
C TYR A 111 -3.51 0.81 0.63
N PHE A 112 -4.43 -0.06 1.02
CA PHE A 112 -5.75 -0.18 0.41
C PHE A 112 -6.85 0.19 1.40
N LYS A 113 -7.90 0.83 0.88
CA LYS A 113 -9.14 1.08 1.60
C LYS A 113 -10.30 0.73 0.67
N ASP A 114 -11.04 -0.31 1.03
CA ASP A 114 -12.23 -0.78 0.32
C ASP A 114 -11.93 -1.05 -1.18
N ASP A 115 -10.89 -1.87 -1.41
CA ASP A 115 -10.36 -2.28 -2.73
C ASP A 115 -9.76 -1.15 -3.58
N LYS A 116 -9.56 0.04 -3.00
CA LYS A 116 -8.90 1.16 -3.66
C LYS A 116 -7.49 1.39 -3.10
N LEU A 117 -6.51 1.55 -3.97
CA LEU A 117 -5.16 1.96 -3.60
C LEU A 117 -5.18 3.43 -3.17
N ILE A 118 -4.90 3.68 -1.90
CA ILE A 118 -4.89 5.04 -1.34
C ILE A 118 -3.48 5.58 -1.11
N CYS A 119 -2.48 4.70 -1.01
CA CYS A 119 -1.08 5.10 -0.86
C CYS A 119 -0.16 3.99 -1.37
N PHE A 120 0.87 4.39 -2.12
CA PHE A 120 1.95 3.53 -2.61
C PHE A 120 3.28 4.19 -2.27
N GLN A 121 4.06 3.52 -1.43
CA GLN A 121 5.38 3.95 -1.00
C GLN A 121 6.46 3.01 -1.52
N ASP A 122 7.59 3.58 -1.88
CA ASP A 122 8.81 2.83 -2.17
C ASP A 122 9.43 2.26 -0.87
N SER A 123 10.55 1.56 -1.02
CA SER A 123 11.29 0.96 0.09
C SER A 123 11.86 1.94 1.11
N MET A 124 11.98 3.22 0.73
CA MET A 124 12.40 4.29 1.62
C MET A 124 11.22 4.96 2.31
N GLY A 125 9.99 4.49 2.09
CA GLY A 125 8.77 5.11 2.59
C GLY A 125 8.37 6.37 1.83
N LYS A 126 8.94 6.62 0.64
CA LYS A 126 8.61 7.80 -0.16
C LYS A 126 7.38 7.52 -1.00
N ASP A 127 6.44 8.46 -0.99
CA ASP A 127 5.23 8.40 -1.79
C ASP A 127 5.56 8.45 -3.29
N CYS A 128 5.05 7.48 -4.03
CA CYS A 128 5.19 7.36 -5.48
C CYS A 128 4.15 8.23 -6.22
N ASN A 129 4.28 9.55 -6.23
CA ASN A 129 3.28 10.52 -6.72
C ASN A 129 2.91 10.52 -8.24
N ASN A 130 2.98 9.39 -8.95
CA ASN A 130 2.60 9.23 -10.35
C ASN A 130 1.25 8.49 -10.49
N SER A 131 0.25 9.19 -11.04
CA SER A 131 -1.12 8.66 -11.16
C SER A 131 -1.24 7.41 -12.05
N ASP A 132 -0.46 7.31 -13.12
CA ASP A 132 -0.51 6.17 -14.02
C ASP A 132 0.12 4.93 -13.37
N LEU A 133 1.20 5.12 -12.61
CA LEU A 133 1.79 4.07 -11.79
C LEU A 133 0.81 3.58 -10.71
N TYR A 134 0.10 4.49 -10.04
CA TYR A 134 -0.93 4.11 -9.06
C TYR A 134 -2.02 3.23 -9.68
N LYS A 135 -2.57 3.62 -10.84
CA LYS A 135 -3.60 2.82 -11.53
C LYS A 135 -3.07 1.46 -11.98
N ALA A 136 -1.84 1.41 -12.48
CA ALA A 136 -1.20 0.18 -12.90
C ALA A 136 -0.97 -0.76 -11.71
N ALA A 137 -0.46 -0.23 -10.60
CA ALA A 137 -0.23 -0.99 -9.37
C ALA A 137 -1.54 -1.50 -8.75
N GLU A 138 -2.56 -0.65 -8.66
CA GLU A 138 -3.89 -1.03 -8.17
C GLU A 138 -4.47 -2.19 -8.96
N LYS A 139 -4.48 -2.08 -10.30
CA LYS A 139 -4.98 -3.14 -11.18
C LYS A 139 -4.18 -4.44 -11.01
N LEU A 140 -2.85 -4.36 -11.06
CA LEU A 140 -1.96 -5.52 -10.92
C LEU A 140 -2.23 -6.26 -9.61
N TRP A 141 -2.35 -5.53 -8.50
CA TRP A 141 -2.57 -6.12 -7.19
C TRP A 141 -3.95 -6.73 -7.05
N LEU A 142 -5.01 -6.04 -7.49
CA LEU A 142 -6.36 -6.60 -7.47
C LEU A 142 -6.45 -7.90 -8.30
N GLU A 143 -5.79 -7.97 -9.45
CA GLU A 143 -5.72 -9.19 -10.26
C GLU A 143 -5.00 -10.34 -9.51
N ARG A 144 -3.86 -10.05 -8.86
CA ARG A 144 -3.14 -11.05 -8.05
C ARG A 144 -3.93 -11.51 -6.83
N ILE A 145 -4.54 -10.57 -6.10
CA ILE A 145 -5.40 -10.86 -4.94
C ILE A 145 -6.54 -11.80 -5.36
N ASN A 146 -7.23 -11.49 -6.46
CA ASN A 146 -8.31 -12.32 -6.98
C ASN A 146 -7.84 -13.74 -7.32
N LYS A 147 -6.67 -13.87 -7.94
CA LYS A 147 -6.03 -15.18 -8.18
C LYS A 147 -5.81 -15.95 -6.87
N TYR A 148 -5.30 -15.29 -5.83
CA TYR A 148 -5.06 -15.94 -4.54
C TYR A 148 -6.36 -16.30 -3.82
N LEU A 149 -7.36 -15.41 -3.82
CA LEU A 149 -8.68 -15.64 -3.24
C LEU A 149 -9.43 -16.78 -3.95
N HIS A 150 -9.26 -16.96 -5.26
CA HIS A 150 -9.81 -18.11 -5.97
C HIS A 150 -9.10 -19.42 -5.54
N ALA A 151 -7.81 -19.38 -5.23
CA ALA A 151 -7.07 -20.59 -4.85
C ALA A 151 -7.41 -21.13 -3.45
N ILE A 152 -8.04 -20.32 -2.59
CA ILE A 152 -8.41 -20.72 -1.23
C ILE A 152 -9.85 -21.23 -1.08
N GLN A 153 -10.69 -21.06 -2.11
CA GLN A 153 -12.06 -21.59 -2.20
C GLN A 153 -12.05 -23.11 -2.40
#